data_AF-X0WC39-F1
#
_entry.id   AF-X0WC39-F1
#
_cell.length_a   1.000
_cell.length_b   1.000
_cell.length_c   1.000
_cell.angle_alpha   90.00
_cell.angle_beta   90.00
_cell.angle_gamma   90.00
#
_symmetry.space_group_name_H-M   'P 1'
#
loop_
_entity.id
_entity.type
_entity.pdbx_description
1 polymer ?
#
loop_
_entity_poly.entity_id
_entity_poly.type
_entity_poly.pdbx_seq_one_letter_code
_entity_poly.pdbx_strand_id
1 'polypeptide(L)'
;ATTRQLARLKELLASRRNLLVLLLTNPNLLEHESFTDLLWSIFHLMEELSARESLDDLPPEDRAHLAGDAKRVYGHLAAEWLRYARHLQAAYPYIFSILVRTHPLQDSPSPVVT
;
A
#
# COMPACT_ATOMS: atom_id res chain seq x y z
N ALA A 1 9.99 -10.35 -7.66
CA ALA A 1 10.35 -10.18 -6.23
C ALA A 1 11.18 -11.37 -5.79
N THR A 2 12.18 -11.17 -4.95
CA THR A 2 12.92 -12.28 -4.32
C THR A 2 12.07 -12.88 -3.19
N THR A 3 12.26 -14.15 -2.87
CA THR A 3 11.50 -14.82 -1.79
C THR A 3 11.54 -14.06 -0.47
N ARG A 4 12.71 -13.50 -0.12
CA ARG A 4 12.91 -12.67 1.07
C ARG A 4 12.01 -11.43 1.09
N GLN A 5 11.77 -10.80 -0.07
CA GLN A 5 10.88 -9.64 -0.16
C GLN A 5 9.41 -10.05 0.10
N LEU A 6 8.98 -11.19 -0.44
CA LEU A 6 7.62 -11.69 -0.23
C LEU A 6 7.40 -12.11 1.23
N ALA A 7 8.38 -12.77 1.87
CA ALA A 7 8.31 -13.11 3.29
C ALA A 7 8.20 -11.85 4.17
N ARG A 8 9.02 -10.83 3.91
CA ARG A 8 8.92 -9.55 4.63
C ARG A 8 7.59 -8.85 4.40
N LEU A 9 7.03 -8.93 3.20
CA LEU A 9 5.70 -8.39 2.89
C LEU A 9 4.60 -9.14 3.65
N LYS A 10 4.66 -10.47 3.70
CA LYS A 10 3.75 -11.30 4.49
C LYS A 10 3.76 -10.90 5.96
N GLU A 11 4.94 -10.81 6.56
CA GLU A 11 5.11 -10.38 7.96
C GLU A 11 4.58 -8.96 8.21
N LEU A 12 4.89 -8.03 7.30
CA LEU A 12 4.39 -6.66 7.38
C LEU A 12 2.86 -6.61 7.35
N LEU A 13 2.23 -7.25 6.36
CA LEU A 13 0.77 -7.24 6.21
C LEU A 13 0.09 -7.93 7.40
N ALA A 14 0.61 -9.07 7.85
CA ALA A 14 0.13 -9.75 9.04
C ALA A 14 0.19 -8.84 10.28
N SER A 15 1.29 -8.11 10.49
CA SER A 15 1.44 -7.17 11.62
C SER A 15 0.48 -5.99 11.57
N ARG A 16 -0.08 -5.67 10.39
CA ARG A 16 -1.01 -4.55 10.17
C ARG A 16 -2.47 -5.00 10.03
N ARG A 17 -2.77 -6.29 10.12
CA ARG A 17 -4.13 -6.83 9.94
C ARG A 17 -5.19 -6.11 10.78
N ASN A 18 -4.93 -5.88 12.06
CA ASN A 18 -5.88 -5.21 12.95
C ASN A 18 -6.13 -3.75 12.54
N LEU A 19 -5.11 -3.05 12.07
CA LEU A 19 -5.26 -1.70 11.52
C LEU A 19 -6.13 -1.70 10.26
N LEU A 20 -5.89 -2.63 9.34
CA LEU A 20 -6.66 -2.74 8.09
C LEU A 20 -8.14 -3.06 8.37
N VAL A 21 -8.41 -3.93 9.34
CA VAL A 21 -9.78 -4.23 9.77
C VAL A 21 -10.44 -3.00 10.40
N LEU A 22 -9.72 -2.25 11.23
CA LEU A 22 -10.24 -1.00 11.80
C LEU A 22 -10.60 0.02 10.72
N LEU A 23 -9.79 0.13 9.65
CA LEU A 23 -10.09 1.02 8.52
C LEU A 23 -11.38 0.62 7.80
N LEU A 24 -11.67 -0.69 7.66
CA LEU A 24 -12.94 -1.16 7.10
C LEU A 24 -14.15 -0.80 7.96
N THR A 25 -13.98 -0.57 9.25
CA THR A 25 -15.09 -0.17 10.12
C THR A 25 -15.40 1.33 10.08
N ASN A 26 -14.60 2.13 9.38
CA ASN A 26 -14.78 3.58 9.34
C ASN A 26 -15.73 3.98 8.18
N PRO A 27 -16.95 4.45 8.48
CA PRO A 27 -17.93 4.77 7.44
C PRO A 27 -17.46 5.88 6.49
N ASN A 28 -16.70 6.86 6.98
CA ASN A 28 -16.16 7.94 6.15
C ASN A 28 -15.20 7.44 5.05
N LEU A 29 -14.57 6.27 5.26
CA LEU A 29 -13.68 5.66 4.28
C LEU A 29 -14.43 4.78 3.28
N LEU A 30 -15.57 4.20 3.69
CA LEU A 30 -16.39 3.33 2.84
C LEU A 30 -17.30 4.09 1.88
N GLU A 31 -17.58 5.37 2.14
CA GLU A 31 -18.24 6.26 1.17
C GLU A 31 -17.39 6.49 -0.10
N HIS A 32 -16.09 6.21 -0.03
CA HIS A 32 -15.17 6.30 -1.16
C HIS A 32 -14.88 4.92 -1.75
N GLU A 33 -15.49 4.61 -2.90
CA GLU A 33 -15.31 3.34 -3.61
C GLU A 33 -13.82 3.01 -3.82
N SER A 34 -13.01 4.00 -4.21
CA SER A 34 -11.59 3.77 -4.51
C SER A 34 -10.73 3.39 -3.29
N PHE A 35 -11.08 3.86 -2.10
CA PHE A 35 -10.37 3.49 -0.87
C PHE A 35 -10.78 2.10 -0.42
N THR A 36 -12.05 1.75 -0.63
CA THR A 36 -12.56 0.39 -0.39
C THR A 36 -11.86 -0.60 -1.33
N ASP A 37 -11.68 -0.29 -2.61
CA ASP A 37 -10.92 -1.10 -3.57
C ASP A 37 -9.45 -1.29 -3.14
N LEU A 38 -8.82 -0.22 -2.62
CA LEU A 38 -7.48 -0.31 -2.05
C LEU A 38 -7.44 -1.33 -0.90
N LEU A 39 -8.34 -1.22 0.07
CA LEU A 39 -8.39 -2.15 1.19
C LEU A 39 -8.61 -3.59 0.72
N TRP A 40 -9.55 -3.84 -0.20
CA TRP A 40 -9.78 -5.16 -0.78
C TRP A 40 -8.54 -5.74 -1.44
N SER A 41 -7.82 -4.95 -2.23
CA SER A 41 -6.59 -5.41 -2.89
C SER A 41 -5.51 -5.81 -1.87
N ILE A 42 -5.40 -5.08 -0.75
CA ILE A 42 -4.45 -5.39 0.33
C ILE A 42 -4.86 -6.68 1.05
N PHE A 43 -6.14 -6.83 1.38
CA PHE A 43 -6.65 -8.04 2.04
C PHE A 43 -6.45 -9.29 1.17
N HIS A 44 -6.78 -9.21 -0.11
CA HIS A 44 -6.57 -10.30 -1.05
C HIS A 44 -5.09 -10.72 -1.14
N LEU A 45 -4.17 -9.76 -1.29
CA LEU A 45 -2.73 -10.07 -1.29
C LEU A 45 -2.26 -10.68 0.05
N MET A 46 -2.78 -10.18 1.17
CA MET A 46 -2.47 -10.73 2.49
C MET A 46 -2.97 -12.17 2.63
N GLU A 47 -4.14 -12.50 2.11
CA GLU A 47 -4.71 -13.85 2.11
C GLU A 47 -3.87 -14.81 1.28
N GLU A 48 -3.55 -14.44 0.04
CA GLU A 48 -2.69 -15.23 -0.85
C GLU A 48 -1.33 -15.54 -0.21
N LEU A 49 -0.68 -14.53 0.41
CA LEU A 49 0.58 -14.73 1.11
C LEU A 49 0.44 -15.59 2.38
N SER A 50 -0.66 -15.45 3.11
CA SER A 50 -0.91 -16.17 4.36
C SER A 50 -1.25 -17.64 4.13
N ALA A 51 -1.98 -17.94 3.05
CA ALA A 51 -2.39 -19.30 2.67
C ALA A 51 -1.20 -20.19 2.26
N ARG A 52 -0.08 -19.60 1.86
CA ARG A 52 1.13 -20.33 1.48
C ARG A 52 2.01 -20.58 2.70
N GLU A 53 2.24 -21.85 3.01
CA GLU A 53 3.14 -22.28 4.10
C GLU A 53 4.59 -21.85 3.81
N SER A 54 5.04 -22.03 2.57
CA SER A 54 6.33 -21.56 2.07
C SER A 54 6.18 -20.63 0.87
N LEU A 55 7.07 -19.65 0.79
CA LEU A 55 7.23 -18.76 -0.36
C LEU A 55 8.52 -19.07 -1.14
N ASP A 56 9.25 -20.11 -0.73
CA ASP A 56 10.42 -20.64 -1.43
C ASP A 56 9.99 -21.43 -2.67
N ASP A 57 10.78 -21.31 -3.73
CA ASP A 57 10.65 -22.09 -4.98
C ASP A 57 9.25 -22.12 -5.62
N LEU A 58 8.45 -21.07 -5.38
CA LEU A 58 7.11 -20.93 -5.99
C LEU A 58 7.17 -21.10 -7.52
N PRO A 59 6.21 -21.79 -8.15
CA PRO A 59 6.13 -21.84 -9.61
C PRO A 59 6.18 -20.45 -10.26
N PRO A 60 6.72 -20.31 -11.48
CA PRO A 60 6.75 -19.05 -12.20
C PRO A 60 5.39 -18.34 -12.27
N GLU A 61 4.32 -19.09 -12.46
CA GLU A 61 2.93 -18.64 -12.55
C GLU A 61 2.46 -18.02 -11.24
N ASP A 62 2.74 -18.67 -10.10
CA ASP A 62 2.42 -18.17 -8.76
C ASP A 62 3.18 -16.88 -8.44
N ARG A 63 4.47 -16.81 -8.82
CA ARG A 63 5.25 -15.58 -8.66
C ARG A 63 4.68 -14.44 -9.51
N ALA A 64 4.23 -14.74 -10.73
CA ALA A 64 3.62 -13.75 -11.61
C ALA A 64 2.26 -13.28 -11.07
N HIS A 65 1.45 -14.18 -10.52
CA HIS A 65 0.20 -13.85 -9.84
C HIS A 65 0.43 -12.90 -8.67
N LEU A 66 1.28 -13.26 -7.70
CA LEU A 66 1.59 -12.41 -6.55
C LEU A 66 2.17 -11.05 -6.96
N ALA A 67 2.97 -11.00 -8.02
CA ALA A 67 3.46 -9.74 -8.58
C ALA A 67 2.33 -8.87 -9.16
N GLY A 68 1.35 -9.49 -9.83
CA GLY A 68 0.14 -8.84 -10.30
C GLY A 68 -0.71 -8.26 -9.16
N ASP A 69 -0.85 -9.00 -8.07
CA ASP A 69 -1.61 -8.57 -6.89
C ASP A 69 -0.91 -7.41 -6.19
N ALA A 70 0.40 -7.51 -5.98
CA ALA A 70 1.21 -6.42 -5.46
C ALA A 70 1.12 -5.17 -6.36
N LYS A 71 1.20 -5.34 -7.69
CA LYS A 71 1.04 -4.22 -8.64
C LYS A 71 -0.32 -3.55 -8.51
N ARG A 72 -1.40 -4.33 -8.31
CA ARG A 72 -2.76 -3.80 -8.09
C ARG A 72 -2.83 -2.99 -6.80
N VAL A 73 -2.29 -3.51 -5.69
CA VAL A 73 -2.18 -2.76 -4.42
C VAL A 73 -1.43 -1.45 -4.61
N TYR A 74 -0.24 -1.48 -5.23
CA TYR A 74 0.56 -0.28 -5.46
C TYR A 74 -0.15 0.74 -6.36
N GLY A 75 -0.89 0.29 -7.37
CA GLY A 75 -1.69 1.15 -8.24
C GLY A 75 -2.77 1.91 -7.46
N HIS A 76 -3.56 1.20 -6.65
CA HIS A 76 -4.58 1.83 -5.81
C HIS A 76 -3.95 2.76 -4.76
N LEU A 77 -2.85 2.34 -4.12
CA LEU A 77 -2.18 3.12 -3.09
C LEU A 77 -1.60 4.43 -3.64
N ALA A 78 -0.98 4.37 -4.83
CA ALA A 78 -0.47 5.57 -5.50
C ALA A 78 -1.59 6.54 -5.88
N ALA A 79 -2.73 6.02 -6.36
CA ALA A 79 -3.89 6.84 -6.69
C ALA A 79 -4.48 7.55 -5.45
N GLU A 80 -4.62 6.84 -4.33
CA GLU A 80 -5.06 7.45 -3.06
C GLU A 80 -4.06 8.47 -2.54
N TRP A 81 -2.76 8.17 -2.61
CA TRP A 81 -1.72 9.10 -2.20
C TRP A 81 -1.76 10.40 -3.03
N LEU A 82 -1.97 10.31 -4.35
CA LEU A 82 -2.12 11.49 -5.21
C LEU A 82 -3.40 12.28 -4.91
N ARG A 83 -4.52 11.61 -4.58
CA ARG A 83 -5.73 12.29 -4.09
C ARG A 83 -5.44 13.06 -2.80
N TYR A 84 -4.78 12.42 -1.84
CA TYR A 84 -4.37 13.05 -0.59
C TYR A 84 -3.43 14.24 -0.81
N ALA A 85 -2.39 14.08 -1.64
CA ALA A 85 -1.45 15.14 -1.95
C ALA A 85 -2.14 16.36 -2.59
N ARG A 86 -3.07 16.15 -3.54
CA ARG A 86 -3.87 17.23 -4.15
C ARG A 86 -4.77 17.93 -3.13
N HIS A 87 -5.40 17.17 -2.24
CA HIS A 87 -6.21 17.75 -1.17
C HIS A 87 -5.35 18.65 -0.26
N LEU A 88 -4.19 18.18 0.17
CA LEU A 88 -3.26 18.99 0.97
C LEU A 88 -2.78 20.22 0.21
N GLN A 89 -2.46 20.09 -1.07
CA GLN A 89 -2.01 21.23 -1.87
C GLN A 89 -3.04 22.37 -1.88
N ALA A 90 -4.33 22.02 -1.97
CA ALA A 90 -5.42 22.99 -2.03
C ALA A 90 -5.82 23.51 -0.63
N ALA A 91 -5.95 22.63 0.36
CA ALA A 91 -6.54 22.96 1.66
C ALA A 91 -5.50 23.28 2.74
N TYR A 92 -4.29 22.70 2.65
CA TYR A 92 -3.25 22.80 3.68
C TYR A 92 -1.85 22.94 3.06
N PRO A 93 -1.53 24.06 2.37
CA PRO A 93 -0.27 24.20 1.62
C PRO A 93 1.00 24.01 2.48
N TYR A 94 0.94 24.33 3.78
CA TYR A 94 2.05 24.13 4.70
C TYR A 94 2.35 22.65 4.97
N ILE A 95 1.32 21.79 5.01
CA ILE A 95 1.50 20.32 5.12
C ILE A 95 1.96 19.75 3.77
N PHE A 96 1.39 20.24 2.66
CA PHE A 96 1.81 19.82 1.34
C PHE A 96 3.31 20.08 1.09
N SER A 97 3.82 21.23 1.55
CA SER A 97 5.24 21.59 1.44
C SER A 97 6.17 20.53 2.03
N ILE A 98 5.86 19.95 3.19
CA ILE A 98 6.69 18.87 3.74
C ILE A 98 6.46 17.55 3.00
N LEU A 99 5.20 17.22 2.69
CA LEU A 99 4.83 15.97 2.03
C LEU A 99 5.56 15.78 0.69
N VAL A 100 5.62 16.81 -0.16
CA VAL A 100 6.25 16.73 -1.48
C VAL A 100 7.78 16.58 -1.43
N ARG A 101 8.41 16.88 -0.27
CA ARG A 101 9.86 16.78 -0.10
C ARG A 101 10.30 15.54 0.68
N THR A 102 9.38 14.88 1.37
CA THR A 102 9.69 13.71 2.21
C THR A 102 8.92 12.46 1.79
N HIS A 103 8.35 12.43 0.58
CA HIS A 103 7.54 11.28 0.17
C HIS A 103 8.43 10.06 -0.15
N PRO A 104 7.97 8.83 0.14
CA PRO A 104 8.79 7.62 0.06
C PRO A 104 9.13 7.18 -1.38
N LEU A 105 8.65 7.90 -2.40
CA LEU A 105 8.96 7.63 -3.80
C LEU A 105 10.09 8.53 -4.34
N GLN A 106 10.65 9.41 -3.52
CA GLN A 106 11.86 10.17 -3.90
C GLN A 106 13.11 9.35 -3.62
N ASP A 107 14.11 9.48 -4.49
CA ASP A 107 15.42 8.86 -4.30
C ASP A 107 16.15 9.40 -3.06
N SER A 108 15.90 10.67 -2.71
CA SER A 108 16.56 11.34 -1.58
C SER A 108 15.60 12.33 -0.89
N PRO A 109 14.65 11.83 -0.09
CA PRO A 109 13.71 12.68 0.64
C PRO A 109 14.44 13.55 1.69
N SER A 110 14.06 14.82 1.77
CA SER A 110 14.65 15.79 2.71
C SER A 110 13.60 16.74 3.29
N PRO A 111 13.58 16.96 4.62
CA PRO A 111 12.69 17.93 5.24
C PRO A 111 13.20 19.37 5.11
N VAL A 112 14.42 19.58 4.61
CA VAL A 112 15.05 20.90 4.47
C VAL A 112 14.59 21.58 3.18
N VAL A 113 14.36 22.90 3.22
CA VAL A 113 14.07 23.70 2.03
C VAL A 113 15.41 24.10 1.44
N THR A 114 15.70 23.63 0.23
CA THR A 114 16.86 24.03 -0.58
C THR A 114 16.40 24.80 -1.80
#